data_AF-A0A537TFL1-F1
#
_entry.id   AF-A0A537TFL1-F1
#
_cell.length_a   1.000
_cell.length_b   1.000
_cell.length_c   1.000
_cell.angle_alpha   90.00
_cell.angle_beta   90.00
_cell.angle_gamma   90.00
#
_symmetry.space_group_name_H-M   'P 1'
#
loop_
_entity.id
_entity.type
_entity.pdbx_description
1 polymer ?
#
loop_
_entity_poly.entity_id
_entity_poly.type
_entity_poly.pdbx_seq_one_letter_code
_entity_poly.pdbx_strand_id
1 'polypeptide(L)'
;MLRSFDKRPEHLQALDRVREWTRARFKLAQDAPILVSEVACGLPGCPPLETVVVFWIDGDTRHHFKVFKRVEEVVPNDLPPIWLKNALIAVEGEGLECC
;
A
#
# COMPACT_ATOMS: atom_id res chain seq x y z
N MET A 1 -9.11 -11.88 14.37
CA MET A 1 -9.72 -10.65 14.95
C MET A 1 -9.34 -9.48 14.07
N LEU A 2 -10.27 -8.93 13.28
CA LEU A 2 -10.07 -7.67 12.56
C LEU A 2 -10.12 -6.54 13.59
N ARG A 3 -8.96 -6.06 14.06
CA ARG A 3 -8.91 -4.86 14.90
C ARG A 3 -9.39 -3.70 14.03
N SER A 4 -10.44 -3.01 14.49
CA SER A 4 -10.90 -1.77 13.86
C SER A 4 -9.77 -0.75 13.98
N PHE A 5 -9.04 -0.52 12.90
CA PHE A 5 -8.07 0.56 12.81
C PHE A 5 -8.82 1.87 13.04
N ASP A 6 -8.23 2.71 13.89
CA ASP A 6 -8.80 3.94 14.42
C ASP A 6 -9.56 4.75 13.36
N LYS A 7 -10.88 4.95 13.54
CA LYS A 7 -11.71 5.81 12.68
C LYS A 7 -11.44 7.30 12.94
N ARG A 8 -10.20 7.66 13.26
CA ARG A 8 -9.78 9.04 13.51
C ARG A 8 -9.75 9.77 12.16
N PRO A 9 -10.22 11.03 12.09
CA PRO A 9 -10.18 11.81 10.85
C PRO A 9 -8.78 11.89 10.23
N GLU A 10 -7.75 12.02 11.06
CA GLU A 10 -6.34 12.06 10.63
C GLU A 10 -5.89 10.78 9.91
N HIS A 11 -6.36 9.62 10.37
CA HIS A 11 -6.06 8.33 9.75
C HIS A 11 -6.69 8.24 8.35
N LEU A 12 -7.95 8.66 8.20
CA LEU A 12 -8.62 8.69 6.90
C LEU A 12 -7.92 9.65 5.92
N GLN A 13 -7.51 10.83 6.39
CA GLN A 13 -6.73 11.78 5.58
C GLN A 13 -5.38 11.22 5.16
N ALA A 14 -4.71 10.46 6.04
CA ALA A 14 -3.46 9.78 5.71
C ALA A 14 -3.66 8.71 4.62
N LEU A 15 -4.72 7.90 4.71
CA LEU A 15 -5.07 6.91 3.68
C LEU A 15 -5.30 7.58 2.32
N ASP A 16 -6.05 8.68 2.28
CA ASP A 16 -6.31 9.43 1.04
C ASP A 16 -5.06 10.08 0.48
N ARG A 17 -4.19 10.63 1.33
CA ARG A 17 -2.90 11.18 0.91
C ARG A 17 -2.01 10.13 0.23
N VAL A 18 -1.90 8.94 0.81
CA VAL A 18 -1.13 7.82 0.21
C VAL A 18 -1.77 7.33 -1.09
N ARG A 19 -3.10 7.32 -1.17
CA ARG A 19 -3.85 6.98 -2.40
C ARG A 19 -3.52 7.94 -3.53
N GLU A 20 -3.54 9.24 -3.27
CA GLU A 20 -3.22 10.26 -4.29
C GLU A 20 -1.76 10.20 -4.74
N TRP A 21 -0.83 9.98 -3.82
CA TRP A 21 0.57 9.80 -4.18
C TRP A 21 0.81 8.56 -5.02
N THR A 22 0.12 7.46 -4.70
CA THR A 22 0.16 6.22 -5.50
C THR A 22 -0.35 6.49 -6.92
N ARG A 23 -1.50 7.16 -7.06
CA ARG A 23 -2.06 7.54 -8.37
C ARG A 23 -1.07 8.38 -9.18
N ALA A 24 -0.53 9.43 -8.58
CA ALA A 24 0.41 10.32 -9.25
C ALA A 24 1.73 9.60 -9.63
N ARG A 25 2.27 8.78 -8.73
CA ARG A 25 3.56 8.08 -8.91
C ARG A 25 3.52 7.07 -10.06
N PHE A 26 2.44 6.30 -10.17
CA PHE A 26 2.29 5.26 -11.17
C PHE A 26 1.46 5.67 -12.38
N LYS A 27 1.06 6.96 -12.45
CA LYS A 27 0.24 7.53 -13.52
C LYS A 27 -1.05 6.73 -13.75
N LEU A 28 -1.72 6.37 -12.66
CA LEU A 28 -2.93 5.55 -12.71
C LEU A 28 -4.11 6.37 -13.25
N ALA A 29 -5.03 5.71 -13.95
CA ALA A 29 -6.29 6.33 -14.37
C ALA A 29 -7.12 6.79 -13.16
N GLN A 30 -8.02 7.76 -13.35
CA GLN A 30 -8.78 8.34 -12.24
C GLN A 30 -9.69 7.32 -11.56
N ASP A 31 -10.23 6.39 -12.35
CA ASP A 31 -11.10 5.29 -11.96
C ASP A 31 -10.34 4.02 -11.58
N ALA A 32 -9.01 4.01 -11.71
CA ALA A 32 -8.19 2.86 -11.33
C ALA A 32 -8.39 2.54 -9.83
N PRO A 33 -8.75 1.29 -9.48
CA PRO A 33 -8.91 0.89 -8.09
C PRO A 33 -7.58 0.98 -7.35
N ILE A 34 -7.61 1.62 -6.17
CA ILE A 34 -6.50 1.67 -5.23
C ILE A 34 -7.06 1.28 -3.86
N LEU A 35 -6.36 0.42 -3.13
CA LEU A 35 -6.63 0.08 -1.74
C LEU A 35 -5.40 0.45 -0.92
N VAL A 36 -5.62 1.19 0.17
CA VAL A 36 -4.59 1.50 1.16
C VAL A 36 -5.11 0.98 2.48
N SER A 37 -4.32 0.15 3.16
CA SER A 37 -4.68 -0.46 4.43
C SER A 37 -3.49 -0.44 5.37
N GLU A 38 -3.72 -0.09 6.63
CA GLU A 38 -2.76 -0.33 7.70
C GLU A 38 -3.05 -1.71 8.31
N VAL A 39 -2.02 -2.55 8.46
CA VAL A 39 -2.15 -3.91 9.00
C VAL A 39 -1.07 -4.16 10.05
N ALA A 40 -1.34 -5.05 11.00
CA ALA A 40 -0.33 -5.43 11.98
C ALA A 40 0.72 -6.33 11.33
N CYS A 41 2.01 -5.99 11.44
CA CYS A 41 3.08 -6.89 11.01
C CYS A 41 3.25 -7.99 12.07
N GLY A 42 3.13 -9.25 11.65
CA GLY A 42 3.24 -10.41 12.55
C GLY A 42 4.66 -10.96 12.71
N LEU A 43 5.66 -10.33 12.09
CA LEU A 43 7.03 -10.85 12.04
C LEU A 43 7.92 -10.29 13.17
N PRO A 44 8.83 -11.11 13.74
CA PRO A 44 9.83 -10.63 14.70
C PRO A 44 10.69 -9.50 14.13
N GLY A 45 10.85 -8.41 14.88
CA GLY A 45 11.67 -7.25 14.47
C GLY A 45 10.95 -6.26 13.53
N CYS A 46 9.71 -6.56 13.14
CA CYS A 46 8.89 -5.71 12.30
C CYS A 46 8.19 -4.62 13.12
N PRO A 47 8.02 -3.39 12.60
CA PRO A 47 7.18 -2.39 13.25
C PRO A 47 5.77 -2.94 13.51
N PRO A 48 5.09 -2.53 14.58
CA PRO A 48 3.80 -3.12 14.97
C PRO A 48 2.73 -2.95 13.89
N LEU A 49 2.86 -1.95 13.01
CA LEU A 49 1.96 -1.65 11.91
C LEU A 49 2.75 -1.39 10.63
N GLU A 50 2.21 -1.88 9.51
CA GLU A 50 2.70 -1.63 8.15
C GLU A 50 1.56 -1.11 7.27
N THR A 51 1.91 -0.29 6.28
CA THR A 51 0.96 0.22 5.28
C THR A 51 1.09 -0.61 4.01
N VAL A 52 0.00 -1.25 3.61
CA VAL A 52 -0.12 -2.03 2.38
C VAL A 52 -0.89 -1.21 1.35
N VAL A 53 -0.33 -1.10 0.15
CA VAL A 53 -0.98 -0.46 -0.99
C VAL A 53 -1.18 -1.50 -2.08
N VAL A 54 -2.40 -1.60 -2.59
CA VAL A 54 -2.76 -2.47 -3.72
C VAL A 54 -3.43 -1.61 -4.78
N PHE A 55 -3.08 -1.79 -6.04
CA PHE A 55 -3.71 -1.07 -7.15
C PHE A 55 -3.78 -1.94 -8.39
N TRP A 56 -4.67 -1.60 -9.31
CA TRP A 56 -4.88 -2.33 -10.56
C TRP A 56 -4.53 -1.44 -11.75
N ILE A 57 -3.93 -2.05 -12.76
CA ILE A 57 -3.60 -1.41 -14.03
C ILE A 57 -4.15 -2.31 -15.14
N ASP A 58 -4.64 -1.68 -16.21
CA ASP A 58 -5.15 -2.35 -17.40
C ASP A 58 -6.25 -3.40 -17.08
N GLY A 59 -7.15 -3.03 -16.16
CA GLY A 59 -8.30 -3.84 -15.76
C GLY A 59 -8.01 -4.91 -14.72
N ASP A 60 -6.97 -5.73 -14.93
CA ASP A 60 -6.77 -6.95 -14.13
C ASP A 60 -5.36 -7.12 -13.53
N THR A 61 -4.39 -6.31 -13.92
CA THR A 61 -3.03 -6.50 -13.38
C THR A 61 -2.93 -5.91 -11.97
N ARG A 62 -3.04 -6.78 -10.97
CA ARG A 62 -2.89 -6.41 -9.56
C ARG A 62 -1.43 -6.15 -9.23
N HIS A 63 -1.17 -4.99 -8.63
CA HIS A 63 0.13 -4.60 -8.11
C HIS A 63 0.00 -4.38 -6.60
N HIS A 64 1.04 -4.69 -5.83
CA HIS A 64 1.09 -4.32 -4.42
C HIS A 64 2.48 -3.90 -3.97
N PHE A 65 2.55 -3.14 -2.89
CA PHE A 65 3.78 -2.95 -2.13
C PHE A 65 3.46 -2.69 -0.65
N LYS A 66 4.48 -2.85 0.19
CA LYS A 66 4.41 -2.58 1.63
C LYS A 66 5.37 -1.47 2.02
N VAL A 67 4.94 -0.64 2.96
CA VAL A 67 5.78 0.32 3.66
C VAL A 67 5.73 -0.03 5.14
N PHE A 68 6.86 -0.37 5.73
CA PHE A 68 6.97 -0.76 7.15
C PHE A 68 6.89 0.47 8.08
N LYS A 69 5.81 1.22 7.96
CA LYS A 69 5.47 2.41 8.74
C LYS A 69 3.96 2.48 8.93
N ARG A 70 3.53 3.21 9.96
CA ARG A 70 2.13 3.62 10.08
C ARG A 70 1.76 4.53 8.91
N VAL A 71 0.49 4.50 8.48
CA VAL A 71 0.05 5.29 7.32
C VAL A 71 0.24 6.79 7.53
N GLU A 72 0.13 7.23 8.78
CA GLU A 72 0.34 8.63 9.20
C GLU A 72 1.80 9.08 8.96
N GLU A 73 2.76 8.17 9.07
CA GLU A 73 4.21 8.42 8.96
C GLU A 73 4.75 8.23 7.53
N VAL A 74 3.95 7.68 6.61
CA VAL A 74 4.35 7.49 5.21
C VAL A 74 4.57 8.85 4.56
N VAL A 75 5.69 9.00 3.86
CA VAL A 75 6.00 10.18 3.03
C VAL A 75 6.12 9.79 1.55
N PRO A 76 6.06 10.74 0.59
CA PRO A 76 6.08 10.40 -0.83
C PRO A 76 7.32 9.60 -1.25
N ASN A 77 8.46 9.84 -0.60
CA ASN A 77 9.72 9.15 -0.90
C ASN A 77 9.75 7.70 -0.42
N ASP A 78 8.82 7.29 0.44
CA ASP A 78 8.68 5.88 0.84
C ASP A 78 8.00 5.04 -0.24
N LEU A 79 7.26 5.67 -1.16
CA LEU A 79 6.61 4.95 -2.25
C LEU A 79 7.68 4.47 -3.24
N PRO A 80 7.51 3.28 -3.84
CA PRO A 80 8.42 2.80 -4.84
C PRO A 80 8.51 3.74 -6.04
N PRO A 81 9.68 3.84 -6.69
CA PRO A 81 9.82 4.60 -7.92
C PRO A 81 9.06 3.90 -9.06
N ILE A 82 8.65 4.68 -10.06
CA ILE A 82 7.81 4.19 -11.17
C ILE A 82 8.46 3.05 -11.97
N TRP A 83 9.79 3.02 -12.07
CA TRP A 83 10.50 1.97 -12.79
C TRP A 83 10.41 0.59 -12.12
N LEU A 84 10.06 0.53 -10.82
CA LEU A 84 9.86 -0.73 -10.10
C LEU A 84 8.46 -1.32 -10.36
N LYS A 85 7.57 -0.61 -11.06
CA LYS A 85 6.16 -1.00 -11.23
C LYS A 85 5.97 -2.47 -11.61
N ASN A 86 6.72 -2.98 -12.59
CA ASN A 86 6.56 -4.36 -13.05
C ASN A 86 6.98 -5.40 -12.00
N ALA A 87 7.93 -5.06 -11.11
CA ALA A 87 8.32 -5.93 -10.00
C ALA A 87 7.29 -5.95 -8.86
N LEU A 88 6.32 -5.03 -8.88
CA LEU A 88 5.22 -4.97 -7.91
C LEU A 88 4.00 -5.79 -8.35
N ILE A 89 4.03 -6.43 -9.53
CA ILE A 89 2.94 -7.29 -9.99
C ILE A 89 2.79 -8.45 -9.01
N ALA A 90 1.61 -8.54 -8.41
CA ALA A 90 1.30 -9.56 -7.44
C ALA A 90 0.90 -10.85 -8.17
N VAL A 91 1.75 -11.87 -8.12
CA VAL A 91 1.43 -13.20 -8.64
C VAL A 91 0.41 -13.87 -7.70
N GLU A 92 -0.69 -14.39 -8.25
CA GLU A 92 -1.64 -15.18 -7.47
C GLU A 92 -0.96 -16.44 -6.92
N GLY A 93 -1.03 -16.65 -5.61
CA GLY A 93 -0.37 -17.78 -4.93
C GLY A 93 1.03 -17.49 -4.38
N GLU A 94 1.69 -16.42 -4.81
CA GLU A 94 2.95 -15.95 -4.21
C GLU A 94 2.67 -14.83 -3.20
N GLY A 95 2.04 -15.22 -2.10
CA GLY A 95 2.02 -14.38 -0.90
C GLY A 95 3.39 -14.43 -0.23
N LEU A 96 4.31 -13.55 -0.65
CA LEU A 96 5.51 -13.17 0.11
C LEU A 96 6.22 -14.31 0.89
N GLU A 97 6.81 -15.29 0.19
CA GLU A 97 7.86 -16.15 0.80
C GLU A 97 9.27 -15.58 0.62
N CYS A 98 9.41 -14.27 0.43
CA CYS A 98 10.71 -13.61 0.42
C CYS A 98 10.69 -12.38 1.33
N CYS A 99 10.40 -12.62 2.61
CA CYS A 99 11.19 -12.26 3.79
C CYS A 99 10.49 -12.79 5.05
#